data_AF-A0A358XWR0-F1
#
_entry.id   AF-A0A358XWR0-F1
#
_cell.length_a   1.000
_cell.length_b   1.000
_cell.length_c   1.000
_cell.angle_alpha   90.00
_cell.angle_beta   90.00
_cell.angle_gamma   90.00
#
_symmetry.space_group_name_H-M   'P 1'
#
loop_
_entity.id
_entity.type
_entity.pdbx_description
1 polymer ?
#
loop_
_entity_poly.entity_id
_entity_poly.type
_entity_poly.pdbx_seq_one_letter_code
_entity_poly.pdbx_strand_id
1 'polypeptide(L)'
;MWDWRYPVDDLRAEVREARSKGDEFMYLDHVDASLDSITSTYSSLEIEDAKKENTGQDDFHEFIQEQKSVVSGTYEHAKQYANIIILGGYAGLFTIWNFSRDELIGWQVLLVGLFSLTSLLAFISFEIFASWVRASQVNNQFAELEEAERLHEFPKNYGKDELQRTQRFMKIWPYFFFTAVGFALGAVAILVYAFVSGLLLGLY
;
A
#
# COMPACT_ATOMS: atom_id res chain seq x y z
N MET A 1 25.31 -6.15 -23.29
CA MET A 1 25.58 -5.22 -24.42
C MET A 1 26.42 -5.97 -25.42
N TRP A 2 25.83 -6.34 -26.55
CA TRP A 2 26.43 -7.26 -27.52
C TRP A 2 27.44 -6.52 -28.41
N ASP A 3 28.59 -7.15 -28.69
CA ASP A 3 29.68 -6.56 -29.47
C ASP A 3 29.59 -7.04 -30.92
N TRP A 4 29.23 -6.13 -31.83
CA TRP A 4 29.09 -6.35 -33.28
C TRP A 4 30.32 -6.97 -33.96
N ARG A 5 31.44 -7.06 -33.24
CA ARG A 5 32.70 -7.64 -33.71
C ARG A 5 32.66 -9.16 -33.87
N TYR A 6 31.84 -9.89 -33.09
CA TYR A 6 31.81 -11.35 -33.14
C TYR A 6 31.49 -11.94 -34.53
N PRO A 7 30.40 -11.54 -35.23
CA PRO A 7 30.07 -12.08 -36.55
C PRO A 7 31.04 -11.61 -37.65
N VAL A 8 31.64 -10.43 -37.47
CA VAL A 8 32.70 -9.93 -38.35
C VAL A 8 33.98 -10.77 -38.20
N ASP A 9 34.29 -11.18 -36.98
CA ASP A 9 35.46 -12.00 -36.69
C ASP A 9 35.27 -13.46 -37.11
N ASP A 10 34.05 -14.00 -37.03
CA ASP A 10 33.70 -15.33 -37.56
C ASP A 10 33.81 -15.37 -39.09
N LEU A 11 33.20 -14.40 -39.79
CA LEU A 11 33.35 -14.27 -41.24
C LEU A 11 34.82 -14.09 -41.65
N ARG A 12 35.62 -13.35 -40.87
CA ARG A 12 37.06 -13.22 -41.11
C ARG A 12 37.83 -14.51 -40.86
N ALA A 13 37.44 -15.31 -39.87
CA ALA A 13 38.08 -16.59 -39.58
C ALA A 13 37.86 -17.56 -40.74
N GLU A 14 36.63 -17.64 -41.25
CA GLU A 14 36.26 -18.48 -42.38
C GLU A 14 36.97 -18.05 -43.68
N VAL A 15 37.03 -16.74 -43.95
CA VAL A 15 37.80 -16.17 -45.07
C VAL A 15 39.30 -16.45 -44.96
N ARG A 16 39.86 -16.42 -43.75
CA ARG A 16 41.28 -16.75 -43.52
C ARG A 16 41.55 -18.23 -43.69
N GLU A 17 40.62 -19.10 -43.26
CA GLU A 17 40.73 -20.54 -43.43
C GLU A 17 40.67 -20.95 -44.91
N ALA A 18 39.72 -20.40 -45.67
CA ALA A 18 39.62 -20.65 -47.11
C ALA A 18 40.90 -20.21 -47.85
N ARG A 19 41.45 -19.04 -47.50
CA ARG A 19 42.76 -18.59 -48.03
C ARG A 19 43.90 -19.53 -47.68
N SER A 20 43.91 -20.09 -46.47
CA SER A 20 44.97 -21.00 -46.03
C SER A 20 44.98 -22.32 -46.80
N LYS A 21 43.84 -22.72 -47.36
CA LYS A 21 43.67 -23.93 -48.20
C LYS A 21 44.01 -23.70 -49.67
N GLY A 22 44.33 -22.46 -50.06
CA GLY A 22 44.71 -22.10 -51.42
C GLY A 22 43.55 -21.73 -52.35
N ASP A 23 42.34 -21.56 -51.81
CA ASP A 23 41.19 -21.10 -52.60
C ASP A 23 41.31 -19.60 -52.89
N GLU A 24 41.45 -19.27 -54.17
CA GLU A 24 41.48 -17.88 -54.66
C GLU A 24 40.09 -17.24 -54.72
N PHE A 25 39.04 -18.07 -54.78
CA PHE A 25 37.64 -17.66 -54.88
C PHE A 25 36.78 -18.41 -53.87
N MET A 26 36.10 -17.68 -53.00
CA MET A 26 35.06 -18.23 -52.14
C MET A 26 33.73 -18.22 -52.92
N TYR A 27 33.07 -19.37 -53.02
CA TYR A 27 31.76 -19.45 -53.66
C TYR A 27 30.75 -18.64 -52.86
N LEU A 28 30.01 -17.74 -53.54
CA LEU A 28 29.00 -16.87 -52.95
C LEU A 28 27.97 -17.64 -52.12
N ASP A 29 27.63 -18.87 -52.52
CA ASP A 29 26.69 -19.74 -51.82
C ASP A 29 27.14 -20.10 -50.39
N HIS A 30 28.46 -20.20 -50.16
CA HIS A 30 29.01 -20.49 -48.82
C HIS A 30 28.94 -19.28 -47.90
N VAL A 31 29.12 -18.09 -48.46
CA VAL A 31 28.95 -16.82 -47.74
C VAL A 31 27.47 -16.62 -47.40
N ASP A 32 26.58 -16.91 -48.34
CA ASP A 32 25.13 -16.79 -48.17
C ASP A 32 24.63 -17.75 -47.07
N ALA A 33 25.07 -19.01 -47.10
CA ALA A 33 24.75 -19.99 -46.05
C ALA A 33 25.25 -19.56 -44.65
N SER A 34 26.43 -18.92 -44.60
CA SER A 34 26.99 -18.41 -43.34
C SER A 34 26.17 -17.21 -42.84
N LEU A 35 25.78 -16.30 -43.73
CA LEU A 35 24.92 -15.16 -43.43
C LEU A 35 23.54 -15.62 -42.93
N ASP A 36 22.96 -16.66 -43.53
CA ASP A 36 21.70 -17.25 -43.09
C ASP A 36 21.81 -17.84 -41.67
N SER A 37 22.90 -18.53 -41.37
CA SER A 37 23.14 -19.10 -40.03
C SER A 37 23.28 -18.01 -38.96
N ILE A 38 23.99 -16.92 -39.28
CA ILE A 38 24.16 -15.77 -38.39
C ILE A 38 22.82 -15.06 -38.20
N THR A 39 22.06 -14.85 -39.27
CA THR A 39 20.75 -14.19 -39.24
C THR A 39 19.75 -14.98 -38.39
N SER A 40 19.67 -16.30 -38.56
CA SER A 40 18.78 -17.14 -37.77
C SER A 40 19.14 -17.19 -36.28
N THR A 41 20.44 -17.19 -35.96
CA THR A 41 20.94 -17.10 -34.58
C THR A 41 20.62 -15.73 -33.96
N TYR A 42 20.65 -14.67 -34.76
CA TYR A 42 20.27 -13.34 -34.32
C TYR A 42 18.78 -13.25 -33.99
N SER A 43 17.94 -13.75 -34.90
CA SER A 43 16.49 -13.74 -34.71
C SER A 43 16.07 -14.53 -33.47
N SER A 44 16.74 -15.65 -33.17
CA SER A 44 16.42 -16.44 -31.97
C SER A 44 16.83 -15.73 -30.67
N LEU A 45 18.00 -15.06 -30.65
CA LEU A 45 18.46 -14.30 -29.48
C LEU A 45 17.59 -13.06 -29.21
N GLU A 46 17.19 -12.33 -30.26
CA GLU A 46 16.30 -11.17 -30.14
C GLU A 46 14.92 -11.56 -29.57
N ILE A 47 14.38 -12.71 -30.01
CA ILE A 47 13.14 -13.27 -29.45
C ILE A 47 13.34 -13.69 -27.98
N GLU A 48 14.49 -14.24 -27.61
CA GLU A 48 14.77 -14.69 -26.24
C GLU A 48 14.96 -13.52 -25.27
N ASP A 49 15.62 -12.44 -25.70
CA ASP A 49 15.80 -11.22 -24.91
C ASP A 49 14.47 -10.47 -24.77
N ALA A 50 13.69 -10.31 -25.85
CA ALA A 50 12.34 -9.73 -25.80
C ALA A 50 11.37 -10.54 -24.92
N LYS A 51 11.56 -11.87 -24.85
CA LYS A 51 10.81 -12.74 -23.97
C LYS A 51 11.24 -12.58 -22.51
N LYS A 52 12.55 -12.52 -22.21
CA LYS A 52 13.05 -12.27 -20.83
C LYS A 52 12.62 -10.90 -20.30
N GLU A 53 12.63 -9.88 -21.15
CA GLU A 53 12.20 -8.52 -20.80
C GLU A 53 10.69 -8.47 -20.52
N ASN A 54 9.84 -9.07 -21.37
CA ASN A 54 8.40 -9.21 -21.10
C ASN A 54 8.11 -10.02 -19.84
N THR A 55 8.80 -11.16 -19.64
CA THR A 55 8.54 -12.03 -18.47
C THR A 55 8.92 -11.33 -17.16
N GLY A 56 10.03 -10.57 -17.14
CA GLY A 56 10.42 -9.79 -15.97
C GLY A 56 9.52 -8.58 -15.69
N GLN A 57 8.93 -8.00 -16.74
CA GLN A 57 7.97 -6.90 -16.63
C GLN A 57 6.59 -7.39 -16.16
N ASP A 58 6.15 -8.55 -16.63
CA ASP A 58 4.91 -9.22 -16.17
C ASP A 58 5.02 -9.66 -14.70
N ASP A 59 6.12 -10.31 -14.29
CA ASP A 59 6.35 -10.72 -12.89
C ASP A 59 6.34 -9.52 -11.94
N PHE A 60 6.93 -8.39 -12.36
CA PHE A 60 6.93 -7.16 -11.56
C PHE A 60 5.54 -6.55 -11.45
N HIS A 61 4.79 -6.49 -12.56
CA HIS A 61 3.40 -6.01 -12.55
C HIS A 61 2.49 -6.88 -11.69
N GLU A 62 2.63 -8.20 -11.78
CA GLU A 62 1.89 -9.17 -10.98
C GLU A 62 2.21 -9.01 -9.49
N PHE A 63 3.49 -8.90 -9.12
CA PHE A 63 3.91 -8.65 -7.74
C PHE A 63 3.34 -7.34 -7.17
N ILE A 64 3.37 -6.25 -7.94
CA ILE A 64 2.81 -4.96 -7.52
C ILE A 64 1.29 -5.05 -7.38
N GLN A 65 0.61 -5.76 -8.27
CA GLN A 65 -0.83 -5.97 -8.22
C GLN A 65 -1.24 -6.83 -7.02
N GLU A 66 -0.47 -7.87 -6.71
CA GLU A 66 -0.68 -8.74 -5.55
C GLU A 66 -0.42 -7.99 -4.23
N GLN A 67 0.63 -7.17 -4.15
CA GLN A 67 0.81 -6.30 -2.99
C GLN A 67 -0.35 -5.31 -2.82
N LYS A 68 -0.81 -4.68 -3.91
CA LYS A 68 -1.96 -3.76 -3.87
C LYS A 68 -3.23 -4.47 -3.38
N SER A 69 -3.48 -5.71 -3.81
CA SER A 69 -4.66 -6.47 -3.41
C SER A 69 -4.59 -6.89 -1.93
N VAL A 70 -3.42 -7.31 -1.44
CA VAL A 70 -3.21 -7.68 -0.02
C VAL A 70 -3.35 -6.46 0.89
N VAL A 71 -2.76 -5.32 0.52
CA VAL A 71 -2.83 -4.09 1.32
C VAL A 71 -4.24 -3.52 1.32
N SER A 72 -4.90 -3.44 0.15
CA SER A 72 -6.28 -2.95 0.07
C SER A 72 -7.26 -3.86 0.81
N GLY A 73 -7.17 -5.18 0.64
CA GLY A 73 -8.00 -6.14 1.36
C GLY A 73 -7.83 -6.06 2.88
N THR A 74 -6.60 -6.01 3.37
CA THR A 74 -6.33 -5.91 4.82
C THR A 74 -6.86 -4.60 5.41
N TYR A 75 -6.69 -3.49 4.68
CA TYR A 75 -7.14 -2.17 5.13
C TYR A 75 -8.68 -2.05 5.14
N GLU A 76 -9.34 -2.56 4.09
CA GLU A 76 -10.81 -2.57 3.96
C GLU A 76 -11.44 -3.36 5.10
N HIS A 77 -10.93 -4.58 5.36
CA HIS A 77 -11.40 -5.42 6.46
C HIS A 77 -11.17 -4.75 7.82
N ALA A 78 -9.97 -4.23 8.09
CA ALA A 78 -9.67 -3.55 9.34
C ALA A 78 -10.60 -2.34 9.59
N LYS A 79 -10.90 -1.55 8.55
CA LYS A 79 -11.83 -0.43 8.62
C LYS A 79 -13.27 -0.87 8.91
N GLN A 80 -13.73 -1.93 8.23
CA GLN A 80 -15.08 -2.49 8.47
C GLN A 80 -15.22 -2.99 9.91
N TYR A 81 -14.25 -3.75 10.42
CA TYR A 81 -14.25 -4.22 11.80
C TYR A 81 -14.22 -3.06 12.81
N ALA A 82 -13.39 -2.04 12.58
CA ALA A 82 -13.33 -0.86 13.44
C ALA A 82 -14.69 -0.14 13.50
N ASN A 83 -15.35 0.08 12.36
CA ASN A 83 -16.65 0.73 12.30
C ASN A 83 -17.74 -0.06 13.04
N ILE A 84 -17.73 -1.39 12.94
CA ILE A 84 -18.67 -2.26 13.67
C ILE A 84 -18.43 -2.14 15.18
N ILE A 85 -17.17 -2.17 15.62
CA ILE A 85 -16.81 -2.01 17.04
C ILE A 85 -17.21 -0.63 17.55
N ILE A 86 -17.00 0.43 16.77
CA ILE A 86 -17.39 1.81 17.13
C ILE A 86 -18.91 1.91 17.28
N LEU A 87 -19.68 1.43 16.29
CA LEU A 87 -21.14 1.42 16.34
C LEU A 87 -21.66 0.60 17.52
N GLY A 88 -21.08 -0.59 17.73
CA GLY A 88 -21.42 -1.46 18.86
C GLY A 88 -21.09 -0.82 20.21
N GLY A 89 -19.94 -0.15 20.32
CA GLY A 89 -19.53 0.57 21.51
C GLY A 89 -20.47 1.72 21.86
N TYR A 90 -20.82 2.56 20.88
CA TYR A 90 -21.79 3.64 21.08
C TYR A 90 -23.19 3.10 21.42
N ALA A 91 -23.67 2.09 20.69
CA ALA A 91 -24.97 1.48 20.96
C ALA A 91 -25.05 0.86 22.37
N GLY A 92 -23.99 0.17 22.79
CA GLY A 92 -23.87 -0.38 24.14
C GLY A 92 -23.86 0.70 25.22
N LEU A 93 -23.07 1.77 25.01
CA LEU A 93 -23.01 2.90 25.93
C LEU A 93 -24.37 3.59 26.06
N PHE A 94 -25.07 3.83 24.95
CA PHE A 94 -26.43 4.40 24.96
C PHE A 94 -27.46 3.50 25.63
N THR A 95 -27.34 2.18 25.47
CA THR A 95 -28.24 1.22 26.10
C THR A 95 -28.07 1.24 27.62
N ILE A 96 -26.82 1.14 28.09
CA ILE A 96 -26.52 1.20 29.52
C ILE A 96 -26.92 2.57 30.09
N TRP A 97 -26.65 3.66 29.38
CA TRP A 97 -27.11 5.00 29.74
C TRP A 97 -28.61 5.07 29.96
N ASN A 98 -29.41 4.56 29.01
CA ASN A 98 -30.85 4.64 29.09
C ASN A 98 -31.43 3.87 30.28
N PHE A 99 -30.79 2.77 30.69
CA PHE A 99 -31.20 2.02 31.88
C PHE A 99 -30.71 2.64 33.19
N SER A 100 -29.53 3.27 33.18
CA SER A 100 -28.87 3.70 34.43
C SER A 100 -29.17 5.15 34.79
N ARG A 101 -29.65 5.97 33.84
CA ARG A 101 -29.85 7.42 34.01
C ARG A 101 -30.76 7.80 35.18
N ASP A 102 -31.77 6.97 35.47
CA ASP A 102 -32.79 7.29 36.48
C ASP A 102 -32.27 6.99 37.90
N GLU A 103 -31.22 6.17 38.02
CA GLU A 103 -30.51 5.83 39.27
C GLU A 103 -29.32 6.76 39.57
N LEU A 104 -28.95 7.61 38.60
CA LEU A 104 -27.80 8.51 38.69
C LEU A 104 -28.17 9.84 39.38
N ILE A 105 -27.29 10.30 40.27
CA ILE A 105 -27.41 11.64 40.87
C ILE A 105 -27.15 12.69 39.77
N GLY A 106 -27.87 13.83 39.79
CA GLY A 106 -27.81 14.83 38.71
C GLY A 106 -26.41 15.28 38.26
N TRP A 107 -25.43 15.36 39.17
CA TRP A 107 -24.04 15.69 38.81
C TRP A 107 -23.33 14.56 38.05
N GLN A 108 -23.66 13.30 38.33
CA GLN A 108 -23.10 12.12 37.66
C GLN A 108 -23.64 12.00 36.24
N VAL A 109 -24.92 12.31 36.03
CA VAL A 109 -25.54 12.41 34.69
C VAL A 109 -24.77 13.42 33.83
N LEU A 110 -24.49 14.61 34.37
CA LEU A 110 -23.73 15.65 33.67
C LEU A 110 -22.29 15.22 33.34
N LEU A 111 -21.61 14.53 34.26
CA LEU A 111 -20.24 14.04 34.03
C LEU A 111 -20.16 12.95 32.98
N VAL A 112 -21.06 11.98 33.00
CA VAL A 112 -21.10 10.92 31.97
C VAL A 112 -21.41 11.52 30.60
N GLY A 113 -22.36 12.47 30.55
CA GLY A 113 -22.66 13.22 29.33
C GLY A 113 -21.43 13.98 28.82
N LEU A 114 -20.73 14.69 29.71
CA LEU A 114 -19.52 15.43 29.37
C LEU A 114 -18.40 14.49 28.87
N PHE A 115 -18.10 13.42 29.58
CA PHE A 115 -17.05 12.46 29.18
C PHE A 115 -17.38 11.73 27.87
N SER A 116 -18.64 11.34 27.68
CA SER A 116 -19.09 10.72 26.42
C SER A 116 -19.00 11.70 25.26
N LEU A 117 -19.43 12.96 25.46
CA LEU A 117 -19.36 14.01 24.44
C LEU A 117 -17.91 14.38 24.10
N THR A 118 -17.05 14.56 25.11
CA THR A 118 -15.63 14.88 24.90
C THR A 118 -14.90 13.73 24.20
N SER A 119 -15.17 12.48 24.59
CA SER A 119 -14.61 11.31 23.90
C SER A 119 -15.06 11.25 22.44
N LEU A 120 -16.36 11.44 22.17
CA LEU A 120 -16.91 11.47 20.82
C LEU A 120 -16.31 12.60 19.98
N LEU A 121 -16.21 13.81 20.52
CA LEU A 121 -15.63 14.95 19.81
C LEU A 121 -14.14 14.73 19.51
N ALA A 122 -13.37 14.18 20.46
CA ALA A 122 -11.97 13.84 20.24
C ALA A 122 -11.82 12.78 19.15
N PHE A 123 -12.67 11.75 19.16
CA PHE A 123 -12.68 10.70 18.16
C PHE A 123 -13.05 11.22 16.77
N ILE A 124 -14.13 12.00 16.64
CA ILE A 124 -14.55 12.59 15.36
C ILE A 124 -13.48 13.53 14.81
N SER A 125 -12.90 14.39 15.65
CA SER A 125 -11.84 15.31 15.23
C SER A 125 -10.63 14.55 14.70
N PHE A 126 -10.26 13.45 15.37
CA PHE A 126 -9.21 12.55 14.92
C PHE A 126 -9.55 11.88 13.57
N GLU A 127 -10.75 11.34 13.41
CA GLU A 127 -11.15 10.64 12.18
C GLU A 127 -11.21 11.60 10.98
N ILE A 128 -11.68 12.83 11.17
CA ILE A 128 -11.65 13.88 10.14
C ILE A 128 -10.21 14.21 9.74
N PHE A 129 -9.33 14.40 10.72
CA PHE A 129 -7.92 14.70 10.45
C PHE A 129 -7.22 13.53 9.73
N ALA A 130 -7.44 12.29 10.18
CA ALA A 130 -6.90 11.09 9.57
C ALA A 130 -7.45 10.84 8.15
N SER A 131 -8.72 11.16 7.91
CA SER A 131 -9.34 11.11 6.58
C SER A 131 -8.73 12.14 5.64
N TRP A 132 -8.51 13.36 6.13
CA TRP A 132 -7.86 14.42 5.34
C TRP A 132 -6.42 14.08 4.94
N VAL A 133 -5.63 13.51 5.86
CA VAL A 133 -4.27 13.04 5.55
C VAL A 133 -4.29 11.95 4.48
N ARG A 134 -5.18 10.95 4.60
CA ARG A 134 -5.36 9.89 3.59
C ARG A 134 -5.78 10.43 2.23
N ALA A 135 -6.74 11.36 2.20
CA ALA A 135 -7.18 12.01 0.98
C ALA A 135 -6.03 12.80 0.31
N SER A 136 -5.21 13.48 1.11
CA SER A 136 -4.03 14.18 0.60
C SER A 136 -2.96 13.23 0.05
N GLN A 137 -2.77 12.05 0.65
CA GLN A 137 -1.84 11.03 0.15
C GLN A 137 -2.30 10.48 -1.19
N VAL A 138 -3.56 10.08 -1.29
CA VAL A 138 -4.14 9.58 -2.55
C VAL A 138 -3.99 10.62 -3.66
N ASN A 139 -4.32 11.89 -3.38
CA ASN A 139 -4.21 12.96 -4.37
C ASN A 139 -2.76 13.22 -4.81
N ASN A 140 -1.79 13.13 -3.89
CA ASN A 140 -0.37 13.25 -4.23
C ASN A 140 0.14 12.04 -5.04
N GLN A 141 -0.27 10.82 -4.70
CA GLN A 141 0.09 9.62 -5.45
C GLN A 141 -0.45 9.66 -6.88
N PHE A 142 -1.67 10.18 -7.09
CA PHE A 142 -2.20 10.41 -8.44
C PHE A 142 -1.36 11.41 -9.24
N ALA A 143 -0.98 12.53 -8.62
CA ALA A 143 -0.13 13.54 -9.28
C ALA A 143 1.28 13.00 -9.62
N GLU A 144 1.88 12.21 -8.71
CA GLU A 144 3.20 11.60 -8.92
C GLU A 144 3.17 10.48 -9.97
N LEU A 145 2.07 9.72 -10.07
CA LEU A 145 1.87 8.70 -11.11
C LEU A 145 1.69 9.34 -12.50
N GLU A 146 0.93 10.43 -12.59
CA GLU A 146 0.77 11.20 -13.83
C GLU A 146 2.11 11.79 -14.31
N GLU A 147 2.95 12.25 -13.36
CA GLU A 147 4.29 12.75 -13.67
C GLU A 147 5.25 11.63 -14.11
N ALA A 148 5.22 10.46 -13.44
CA ALA A 148 6.02 9.30 -13.81
C ALA A 148 5.64 8.73 -15.19
N GLU A 149 4.34 8.71 -15.53
CA GLU A 149 3.86 8.32 -16.86
C GLU A 149 4.38 9.28 -17.94
N ARG A 150 4.40 10.59 -17.65
CA ARG A 150 4.93 11.60 -18.57
C ARG A 150 6.45 11.51 -18.77
N LEU A 151 7.19 11.11 -17.75
CA LEU A 151 8.66 11.04 -17.77
C LEU A 151 9.23 9.65 -18.13
N HIS A 152 8.42 8.60 -18.17
CA HIS A 152 8.83 7.19 -18.37
C HIS A 152 9.90 6.70 -17.36
N GLU A 153 10.10 7.42 -16.25
CA GLU A 153 11.02 7.06 -15.18
C GLU A 153 10.37 7.37 -13.82
N PHE A 154 10.54 6.47 -12.85
CA PHE A 154 10.11 6.73 -11.48
C PHE A 154 11.03 7.77 -10.83
N PRO A 155 10.50 8.90 -10.32
CA PRO A 155 11.32 9.91 -9.67
C PRO A 155 12.02 9.34 -8.43
N LYS A 156 13.35 9.51 -8.33
CA LYS A 156 14.21 9.05 -7.19
C LYS A 156 13.78 9.53 -5.79
N ASN A 157 12.80 10.43 -5.70
CA ASN A 157 12.25 10.97 -4.46
C ASN A 157 10.84 10.47 -4.13
N TYR A 158 10.33 9.48 -4.87
CA TYR A 158 9.06 8.83 -4.62
C TYR A 158 8.89 8.45 -3.13
N GLY A 159 7.80 8.92 -2.52
CA GLY A 159 7.41 8.56 -1.15
C GLY A 159 8.21 9.18 0.01
N LYS A 160 9.27 9.97 -0.22
CA LYS A 160 10.06 10.56 0.89
C LYS A 160 9.27 11.61 1.69
N ASP A 161 8.48 12.43 1.01
CA ASP A 161 7.62 13.44 1.65
C ASP A 161 6.39 12.81 2.33
N GLU A 162 5.89 11.70 1.78
CA GLU A 162 4.80 10.94 2.40
C GLU A 162 5.22 10.29 3.71
N LEU A 163 6.44 9.72 3.77
CA LEU A 163 7.00 9.14 4.99
C LEU A 163 7.14 10.19 6.10
N GLN A 164 7.61 11.40 5.78
CA GLN A 164 7.75 12.47 6.79
C GLN A 164 6.39 12.95 7.33
N ARG A 165 5.36 13.08 6.47
CA ARG A 165 4.00 13.45 6.90
C ARG A 165 3.39 12.35 7.78
N THR A 166 3.55 11.10 7.39
CA THR A 166 3.06 9.94 8.15
C THR A 166 3.77 9.81 9.50
N GLN A 167 5.08 10.06 9.56
CA GLN A 167 5.84 10.06 10.81
C GLN A 167 5.41 11.17 11.78
N ARG A 168 5.07 12.37 11.28
CA ARG A 168 4.52 13.43 12.13
C ARG A 168 3.14 13.06 12.67
N PHE A 169 2.30 12.45 11.84
CA PHE A 169 0.99 11.93 12.24
C PHE A 169 1.12 10.87 13.35
N MET A 170 2.04 9.91 13.20
CA MET A 170 2.31 8.86 14.18
C MET A 170 2.74 9.38 15.56
N LYS A 171 3.37 10.56 15.63
CA LYS A 171 3.76 11.19 16.92
C LYS A 171 2.58 11.80 17.68
N ILE A 172 1.58 12.30 16.97
CA ILE A 172 0.40 12.96 17.56
C ILE A 172 -0.70 11.93 17.88
N TRP A 173 -0.75 10.85 17.10
CA TRP A 173 -1.69 9.74 17.24
C TRP A 173 -1.91 9.22 18.69
N PRO A 174 -0.87 8.90 19.49
CA PRO A 174 -1.08 8.32 20.82
C PRO A 174 -1.82 9.29 21.74
N TYR A 175 -1.58 10.60 21.65
CA TYR A 175 -2.25 11.58 22.51
C TYR A 175 -3.76 11.61 22.27
N PHE A 176 -4.20 11.60 21.01
CA PHE A 176 -5.62 11.54 20.68
C PHE A 176 -6.25 10.19 21.09
N PHE A 177 -5.52 9.10 20.89
CA PHE A 177 -6.01 7.77 21.26
C PHE A 177 -6.20 7.65 22.78
N PHE A 178 -5.18 7.97 23.58
CA PHE A 178 -5.26 7.85 25.04
C PHE A 178 -6.27 8.81 25.66
N THR A 179 -6.43 10.02 25.10
CA THR A 179 -7.46 10.95 25.58
C THR A 179 -8.87 10.45 25.26
N ALA A 180 -9.16 10.07 24.01
CA ALA A 180 -10.48 9.57 23.62
C ALA A 180 -10.87 8.30 24.39
N VAL A 181 -9.93 7.33 24.49
CA VAL A 181 -10.15 6.07 25.21
C VAL A 181 -10.27 6.31 26.72
N GLY A 182 -9.45 7.20 27.30
CA GLY A 182 -9.52 7.53 28.72
C GLY A 182 -10.87 8.11 29.13
N PHE A 183 -11.39 9.07 28.36
CA PHE A 183 -12.71 9.64 28.62
C PHE A 183 -13.85 8.64 28.37
N ALA A 184 -13.75 7.79 27.34
CA ALA A 184 -14.72 6.73 27.09
C ALA A 184 -14.80 5.74 28.26
N LEU A 185 -13.65 5.23 28.72
CA LEU A 185 -13.58 4.30 29.84
C LEU A 185 -14.07 4.94 31.13
N GLY A 186 -13.79 6.23 31.36
CA GLY A 186 -14.32 6.99 32.49
C GLY A 186 -15.86 7.05 32.48
N ALA A 187 -16.47 7.35 31.33
CA ALA A 187 -17.93 7.35 31.19
C ALA A 187 -18.54 5.95 31.46
N VAL A 188 -17.94 4.90 30.88
CA VAL A 188 -18.39 3.51 31.07
C VAL A 188 -18.25 3.08 32.53
N ALA A 189 -17.15 3.41 33.21
CA ALA A 189 -16.94 3.05 34.60
C ALA A 189 -17.99 3.67 35.53
N ILE A 190 -18.35 4.94 35.32
CA ILE A 190 -19.41 5.61 36.08
C ILE A 190 -20.76 4.94 35.81
N LEU A 191 -21.03 4.56 34.57
CA LEU A 191 -22.29 3.90 34.20
C LEU A 191 -22.42 2.49 34.77
N VAL A 192 -21.35 1.69 34.70
CA VAL A 192 -21.32 0.35 35.29
C VAL A 192 -21.48 0.44 36.80
N TYR A 193 -20.81 1.40 37.46
CA TYR A 193 -20.99 1.62 38.89
C TYR A 193 -22.44 1.95 39.23
N ALA A 194 -23.06 2.87 38.51
CA ALA A 194 -24.46 3.26 38.74
C ALA A 194 -25.44 2.11 38.49
N PHE A 195 -25.21 1.32 37.44
CA PHE A 195 -26.01 0.14 37.13
C PHE A 195 -25.92 -0.93 38.22
N VAL A 196 -24.71 -1.22 38.70
CA VAL A 196 -24.49 -2.19 39.80
C VAL A 196 -25.07 -1.68 41.11
N SER A 197 -24.91 -0.38 41.42
CA SER A 197 -25.50 0.20 42.63
C SER A 197 -27.03 0.19 42.56
N GLY A 198 -27.63 0.54 41.43
CA GLY A 198 -29.08 0.46 41.23
C GLY A 198 -29.61 -0.96 41.32
N LEU A 199 -28.88 -1.95 40.78
CA LEU A 199 -29.26 -3.36 40.88
C LEU A 199 -29.15 -3.91 42.31
N LEU A 200 -28.15 -3.49 43.09
CA LEU A 200 -27.98 -3.89 44.49
C LEU A 200 -28.96 -3.18 45.43
N LEU A 201 -29.31 -1.91 45.17
CA LEU A 201 -30.27 -1.14 45.97
C LEU A 201 -31.72 -1.48 45.63
N GLY A 202 -32.05 -1.81 44.37
CA GLY A 202 -33.38 -2.21 43.93
C GLY A 202 -33.78 -3.65 44.31
N LEU A 203 -32.89 -4.41 44.95
CA LEU A 203 -33.14 -5.75 45.47
C LEU A 203 -33.57 -5.76 46.96
N TYR A 204 -33.71 -4.59 47.59
CA TYR A 204 -34.26 -4.38 48.94
C TYR A 204 -35.53 -3.52 48.88
#